data_AF-A0ABC8AXD1-F1
#
_entry.id   AF-A0ABC8AXD1-F1
#
_cell.length_a   1.000
_cell.length_b   1.000
_cell.length_c   1.000
_cell.angle_alpha   90.00
_cell.angle_beta   90.00
_cell.angle_gamma   90.00
#
_symmetry.space_group_name_H-M   'P 1'
#
loop_
_entity.id
_entity.type
_entity.pdbx_description
1 polymer ?
#
loop_
_entity_poly.entity_id
_entity_poly.type
_entity_poly.pdbx_seq_one_letter_code
_entity_poly.pdbx_strand_id
1 'polypeptide(L)'
;MPSYELRRDLPVFEIYSGPNGARLEIHPWFFADGHQYLGITRILPPHTGKGPAHTHTGITQHCFLLDGDRARCRRSLRSATLTTDDTLMIPPGVAHIDPYNDTDHPIVVRTLYSPGPVWMLSFGRTHGQALRDGNTNSQQELRFLHLLSMLGAPGSVTYAAAIPRVVQRRILLPLATRLARRHGYAPAAGLRAHIFE
;
A
#
# COMPACT_ATOMS: atom_id res chain seq x y z
N MET A 1 -12.97 16.42 14.59
CA MET A 1 -13.01 14.98 14.95
C MET A 1 -13.33 14.18 13.69
N PRO A 2 -12.32 13.66 12.98
CA PRO A 2 -12.50 12.80 11.79
C PRO A 2 -12.10 11.33 12.01
N SER A 3 -11.63 10.92 13.20
CA SER A 3 -11.01 9.59 13.40
C SER A 3 -12.00 8.44 13.55
N TYR A 4 -13.20 8.67 14.11
CA TYR A 4 -14.16 7.59 14.37
C TYR A 4 -14.76 7.02 13.07
N GLU A 5 -15.20 7.88 12.15
CA GLU A 5 -15.77 7.42 10.87
C GLU A 5 -14.76 6.64 10.02
N LEU A 6 -13.48 7.00 10.09
CA LEU A 6 -12.41 6.32 9.35
C LEU A 6 -11.98 5.00 9.99
N ARG A 7 -12.29 4.79 11.28
CA ARG A 7 -11.94 3.58 12.03
C ARG A 7 -13.07 2.55 12.11
N ARG A 8 -14.30 2.92 11.75
CA ARG A 8 -15.46 2.01 11.74
C ARG A 8 -15.16 0.72 10.96
N ASP A 9 -15.92 -0.33 11.24
CA ASP A 9 -15.87 -1.53 10.40
C ASP A 9 -16.29 -1.18 8.98
N LEU A 10 -15.39 -1.47 8.05
CA LEU A 10 -15.62 -1.25 6.63
C LEU A 10 -15.97 -2.59 6.00
N PRO A 11 -16.98 -2.64 5.12
CA PRO A 11 -17.27 -3.85 4.37
C PRO A 11 -16.02 -4.28 3.60
N VAL A 12 -15.79 -5.59 3.52
CA VAL A 12 -14.69 -6.14 2.74
C VAL A 12 -15.21 -6.55 1.37
N PHE A 13 -14.60 -5.99 0.33
CA PHE A 13 -14.96 -6.28 -1.06
C PHE A 13 -14.17 -7.47 -1.61
N GLU A 14 -12.87 -7.56 -1.29
CA GLU A 14 -12.00 -8.67 -1.69
C GLU A 14 -11.05 -9.07 -0.55
N ILE A 15 -10.77 -10.37 -0.42
CA ILE A 15 -9.86 -10.93 0.59
C ILE A 15 -8.84 -11.82 -0.10
N TYR A 16 -7.58 -11.66 0.29
CA TYR A 16 -6.46 -12.49 -0.15
C TYR A 16 -5.72 -13.01 1.07
N SER A 17 -5.64 -14.34 1.21
CA SER A 17 -4.90 -15.00 2.30
C SER A 17 -3.60 -15.57 1.76
N GLY A 18 -2.51 -15.31 2.47
CA GLY A 18 -1.16 -15.81 2.19
C GLY A 18 -0.63 -16.73 3.30
N PRO A 19 0.63 -17.13 3.19
CA PRO A 19 1.27 -17.98 4.19
C PRO A 19 1.39 -17.30 5.56
N ASN A 20 1.52 -18.10 6.62
CA ASN A 20 1.77 -17.67 8.00
C ASN A 20 0.71 -16.70 8.57
N GLY A 21 -0.54 -16.83 8.13
CA GLY A 21 -1.65 -15.99 8.61
C GLY A 21 -1.70 -14.60 7.98
N ALA A 22 -0.88 -14.32 6.98
CA ALA A 22 -0.94 -13.05 6.26
C ALA A 22 -2.25 -12.90 5.50
N ARG A 23 -2.78 -11.69 5.51
CA ARG A 23 -4.03 -11.37 4.81
C ARG A 23 -4.00 -9.95 4.30
N LEU A 24 -4.61 -9.74 3.15
CA LEU A 24 -4.90 -8.44 2.58
C LEU A 24 -6.38 -8.37 2.26
N GLU A 25 -7.01 -7.31 2.71
CA GLU A 25 -8.41 -6.99 2.50
C GLU A 25 -8.51 -5.68 1.74
N ILE A 26 -9.37 -5.65 0.72
CA ILE A 26 -9.69 -4.44 -0.02
C ILE A 26 -11.10 -4.02 0.35
N HIS A 27 -11.26 -2.76 0.70
CA HIS A 27 -12.55 -2.15 1.01
C HIS A 27 -13.08 -1.39 -0.21
N PRO A 28 -14.40 -1.34 -0.40
CA PRO A 28 -14.98 -0.52 -1.46
C PRO A 28 -14.67 0.96 -1.20
N TRP A 29 -14.72 1.77 -2.26
CA TRP A 29 -14.72 3.22 -2.08
C TRP A 29 -15.89 3.66 -1.22
N PHE A 30 -15.63 4.60 -0.31
CA PHE A 30 -16.66 5.21 0.51
C PHE A 30 -16.39 6.69 0.68
N PHE A 31 -17.42 7.42 1.10
CA PHE A 31 -17.31 8.84 1.44
C PHE A 31 -17.43 9.04 2.94
N ALA A 32 -16.59 9.91 3.49
CA ALA A 32 -16.62 10.38 4.87
C ALA A 32 -16.13 11.83 4.90
N ASP A 33 -16.75 12.70 5.69
CA ASP A 33 -16.40 14.12 5.78
C ASP A 33 -16.25 14.84 4.42
N GLY A 34 -17.06 14.48 3.41
CA GLY A 34 -16.98 15.06 2.07
C GLY A 34 -15.79 14.60 1.21
N HIS A 35 -15.01 13.63 1.68
CA HIS A 35 -13.86 13.06 0.97
C HIS A 35 -14.10 11.60 0.56
N GLN A 36 -13.56 11.20 -0.59
CA GLN A 36 -13.59 9.82 -1.06
C GLN A 36 -12.36 9.06 -0.56
N TYR A 37 -12.58 7.87 -0.01
CA TYR A 37 -11.52 6.99 0.49
C TYR A 37 -11.52 5.65 -0.24
N LEU A 38 -10.33 5.10 -0.44
CA LEU A 38 -10.11 3.68 -0.71
C LEU A 38 -9.35 3.07 0.47
N GLY A 39 -9.78 1.91 0.96
CA GLY A 39 -9.16 1.24 2.10
C GLY A 39 -8.50 -0.07 1.74
N ILE A 40 -7.36 -0.34 2.37
CA ILE A 40 -6.71 -1.65 2.41
C ILE A 40 -6.44 -2.00 3.88
N THR A 41 -6.85 -3.18 4.33
CA THR A 41 -6.46 -3.72 5.63
C THR A 41 -5.52 -4.89 5.44
N ARG A 42 -4.48 -5.00 6.27
CA ARG A 42 -3.50 -6.08 6.24
C ARG A 42 -3.37 -6.71 7.62
N ILE A 43 -3.37 -8.04 7.65
CA ILE A 43 -2.86 -8.80 8.80
C ILE A 43 -1.40 -9.11 8.48
N LEU A 44 -0.50 -8.58 9.30
CA LEU A 44 0.94 -8.70 9.14
C LEU A 44 1.50 -9.68 10.17
N PRO A 45 2.04 -10.83 9.74
CA PRO A 45 2.75 -11.74 10.63
C PRO A 45 3.98 -11.08 11.28
N PRO A 46 4.55 -11.71 12.31
CA PRO A 46 5.75 -11.23 12.99
C PRO A 46 6.87 -10.85 12.02
N HIS A 47 7.50 -9.70 12.25
CA HIS A 47 8.67 -9.22 11.49
C HIS A 47 8.45 -9.02 9.97
N THR A 48 7.23 -8.68 9.55
CA THR A 48 6.86 -8.47 8.13
C THR A 48 6.19 -7.12 7.84
N GLY A 49 5.89 -6.85 6.57
CA GLY A 49 5.18 -5.66 6.10
C GLY A 49 6.08 -4.45 5.84
N LYS A 50 7.40 -4.57 6.03
CA LYS A 50 8.32 -3.45 5.85
C LYS A 50 8.59 -3.20 4.36
N GLY A 51 7.79 -2.32 3.77
CA GLY A 51 8.00 -1.78 2.42
C GLY A 51 9.17 -0.80 2.30
N PRO A 52 9.64 -0.53 1.08
CA PRO A 52 10.63 0.51 0.82
C PRO A 52 10.07 1.91 1.08
N ALA A 53 10.95 2.85 1.38
CA ALA A 53 10.55 4.24 1.59
C ALA A 53 10.02 4.88 0.29
N HIS A 54 8.84 5.48 0.36
CA HIS A 54 8.13 6.00 -0.79
C HIS A 54 7.37 7.29 -0.49
N THR A 55 6.80 7.89 -1.53
CA THR A 55 5.98 9.11 -1.47
C THR A 55 4.76 8.93 -2.37
N HIS A 56 3.62 9.49 -1.98
CA HIS A 56 2.44 9.61 -2.84
C HIS A 56 2.23 11.06 -3.28
N THR A 57 1.98 11.31 -4.55
CA THR A 57 1.64 12.64 -5.07
C THR A 57 0.13 12.81 -5.14
N GLY A 58 -0.42 13.81 -4.47
CA GLY A 58 -1.85 14.13 -4.54
C GLY A 58 -2.77 13.22 -3.72
N ILE A 59 -2.23 12.43 -2.79
CA ILE A 59 -3.01 11.60 -1.85
C ILE A 59 -2.56 11.86 -0.42
N THR A 60 -3.53 12.02 0.46
CA THR A 60 -3.35 11.88 1.91
C THR A 60 -3.60 10.44 2.29
N GLN A 61 -2.64 9.85 3.00
CA GLN A 61 -2.74 8.50 3.53
C GLN A 61 -2.98 8.54 5.03
N HIS A 62 -3.96 7.77 5.49
CA HIS A 62 -4.28 7.59 6.90
C HIS A 62 -4.00 6.14 7.28
N CYS A 63 -3.20 5.92 8.32
CA CYS A 63 -2.90 4.57 8.81
C CYS A 63 -3.36 4.42 10.25
N PHE A 64 -3.88 3.23 10.55
CA PHE A 64 -4.40 2.85 11.85
C PHE A 64 -3.87 1.46 12.20
N LEU A 65 -3.41 1.30 13.44
CA LEU A 65 -3.31 -0.02 14.05
C LEU A 65 -4.68 -0.37 14.59
N LEU A 66 -5.26 -1.46 14.12
CA LEU A 66 -6.58 -1.94 14.58
C LEU A 66 -6.45 -2.98 15.68
N ASP A 67 -5.39 -3.80 15.62
CA ASP A 67 -5.13 -4.85 16.59
C ASP A 67 -3.62 -5.18 16.67
N GLY A 68 -3.18 -5.66 17.83
CA GLY A 68 -1.78 -5.93 18.18
C GLY A 68 -1.10 -4.83 18.99
N ASP A 69 0.11 -5.11 19.49
CA ASP A 69 0.80 -4.26 20.48
C ASP A 69 1.22 -2.90 19.91
N ARG A 70 1.85 -2.93 18.72
CA ARG A 70 2.36 -1.75 18.03
C ARG A 70 2.70 -2.03 16.57
N ALA A 71 2.70 -0.99 15.75
CA ALA A 71 3.33 -0.99 14.43
C ALA A 71 4.47 0.02 14.37
N ARG A 72 5.57 -0.31 13.70
CA ARG A 72 6.64 0.64 13.40
C ARG A 72 6.37 1.34 12.10
N CYS A 73 6.65 2.63 12.04
CA CYS A 73 6.54 3.39 10.81
C CYS A 73 7.69 4.40 10.73
N ARG A 74 7.83 5.05 9.56
CA ARG A 74 8.78 6.15 9.42
C ARG A 74 8.13 7.27 8.63
N ARG A 75 8.25 8.51 9.09
CA ARG A 75 7.86 9.70 8.34
C ARG A 75 9.06 10.63 8.21
N SER A 76 9.45 10.90 6.98
CA SER A 76 10.71 11.54 6.62
C SER A 76 11.91 10.78 7.25
N LEU A 77 12.72 11.46 8.07
CA LEU A 77 13.86 10.86 8.77
C LEU A 77 13.50 10.32 10.16
N ARG A 78 12.26 10.50 10.63
CA ARG A 78 11.85 10.14 11.99
C ARG A 78 11.13 8.80 12.00
N SER A 79 11.67 7.85 12.74
CA SER A 79 10.97 6.60 13.06
C SER A 79 9.95 6.87 14.16
N ALA A 80 8.81 6.20 14.07
CA ALA A 80 7.74 6.29 15.05
C ALA A 80 7.14 4.91 15.32
N THR A 81 6.36 4.84 16.38
CA THR A 81 5.55 3.69 16.75
C THR A 81 4.09 4.15 16.73
N LEU A 82 3.22 3.32 16.16
CA LEU A 82 1.79 3.50 16.11
C LEU A 82 1.14 2.50 17.07
N THR A 83 0.26 2.98 17.94
CA THR A 83 -0.60 2.16 18.81
C THR A 83 -2.05 2.22 18.33
N THR A 84 -2.95 1.47 18.96
CA THR A 84 -4.38 1.45 18.62
C THR A 84 -5.08 2.78 18.85
N ASP A 85 -4.54 3.68 19.67
CA ASP A 85 -5.12 5.00 19.93
C ASP A 85 -4.62 6.06 18.95
N ASP A 86 -3.56 5.76 18.21
CA ASP A 86 -2.90 6.71 17.33
C ASP A 86 -3.50 6.74 15.92
N THR A 87 -3.47 7.92 15.30
CA THR A 87 -3.75 8.07 13.86
C THR A 87 -2.53 8.65 13.17
N LEU A 88 -1.94 7.88 12.24
CA LEU A 88 -0.86 8.40 11.39
C LEU A 88 -1.45 8.97 10.11
N MET A 89 -1.40 10.30 9.99
CA MET A 89 -1.68 10.99 8.73
C MET A 89 -0.37 11.32 8.01
N ILE A 90 -0.34 10.99 6.72
CA ILE A 90 0.78 11.20 5.81
C ILE A 90 0.31 12.09 4.67
N PRO A 91 0.70 13.38 4.67
CA PRO A 91 0.33 14.31 3.61
C PRO A 91 0.94 13.95 2.25
N PRO A 92 0.35 14.44 1.15
CA PRO A 92 0.95 14.34 -0.18
C PRO A 92 2.41 14.81 -0.22
N GLY A 93 3.25 14.05 -0.92
CA GLY A 93 4.66 14.37 -1.14
C GLY A 93 5.58 14.04 0.03
N VAL A 94 5.06 13.60 1.17
CA VAL A 94 5.88 13.25 2.34
C VAL A 94 6.45 11.85 2.20
N ALA A 95 7.78 11.74 2.32
CA ALA A 95 8.47 10.46 2.30
C ALA A 95 8.14 9.65 3.56
N HIS A 96 7.86 8.37 3.42
CA HIS A 96 7.51 7.51 4.54
C HIS A 96 7.79 6.03 4.28
N ILE A 97 7.74 5.24 5.35
CA ILE A 97 7.55 3.79 5.35
C ILE A 97 6.24 3.54 6.10
N ASP A 98 5.35 2.77 5.48
CA ASP A 98 4.07 2.36 6.06
C ASP A 98 4.25 1.63 7.40
N PRO A 99 3.20 1.58 8.25
CA PRO A 99 3.26 0.77 9.44
C PRO A 99 3.54 -0.70 9.11
N TYR A 100 4.56 -1.26 9.75
CA TYR A 100 4.99 -2.65 9.62
C TYR A 100 5.15 -3.31 10.99
N ASN A 101 5.21 -4.63 10.99
CA ASN A 101 5.31 -5.42 12.20
C ASN A 101 6.78 -5.68 12.55
N ASP A 102 7.24 -5.19 13.70
CA ASP A 102 8.55 -5.49 14.28
C ASP A 102 8.48 -6.34 15.54
N THR A 103 7.30 -6.90 15.82
CA THR A 103 7.01 -7.68 17.03
C THR A 103 6.93 -9.18 16.73
N ASP A 104 6.84 -9.98 17.78
CA ASP A 104 6.69 -11.44 17.70
C ASP A 104 5.23 -11.91 17.55
N HIS A 105 4.26 -10.99 17.53
CA HIS A 105 2.84 -11.27 17.39
C HIS A 105 2.28 -10.64 16.11
N PRO A 106 1.26 -11.25 15.47
CA PRO A 106 0.61 -10.62 14.32
C PRO A 106 -0.05 -9.29 14.72
N ILE A 107 -0.10 -8.36 13.75
CA ILE A 107 -0.79 -7.08 13.90
C ILE A 107 -1.77 -6.86 12.75
N VAL A 108 -2.77 -6.00 12.96
CA VAL A 108 -3.74 -5.62 11.93
C VAL A 108 -3.62 -4.12 11.64
N VAL A 109 -3.24 -3.78 10.41
CA VAL A 109 -3.05 -2.40 9.98
C VAL A 109 -4.04 -2.06 8.89
N ARG A 110 -4.76 -0.94 9.04
CA ARG A 110 -5.59 -0.37 7.98
C ARG A 110 -4.96 0.90 7.43
N THR A 111 -4.91 0.98 6.11
CA THR A 111 -4.48 2.17 5.38
C THR A 111 -5.62 2.67 4.50
N LEU A 112 -5.93 3.96 4.62
CA LEU A 112 -6.91 4.65 3.79
C LEU A 112 -6.23 5.71 2.94
N TYR A 113 -6.68 5.86 1.70
CA TYR A 113 -6.12 6.80 0.73
C TYR A 113 -7.21 7.79 0.28
N SER A 114 -6.93 9.09 0.36
CA SER A 114 -7.84 10.18 -0.05
C SER A 114 -7.14 11.22 -0.93
N PRO A 115 -7.65 11.51 -2.15
CA PRO A 115 -8.62 10.68 -2.87
C PRO A 115 -8.09 9.26 -3.07
N GLY A 116 -8.97 8.27 -3.15
CA GLY A 116 -8.57 6.87 -3.41
C GLY A 116 -8.42 6.61 -4.90
N PRO A 117 -7.20 6.58 -5.49
CA PRO A 117 -7.06 6.43 -6.93
C PRO A 117 -7.35 4.99 -7.37
N VAL A 118 -7.81 4.83 -8.61
CA VAL A 118 -7.98 3.51 -9.25
C VAL A 118 -6.67 2.71 -9.29
N TRP A 119 -5.53 3.40 -9.41
CA TRP A 119 -4.22 2.76 -9.36
C TRP A 119 -3.99 2.03 -8.02
N MET A 120 -4.45 2.60 -6.90
CA MET A 120 -4.26 1.97 -5.58
C MET A 120 -5.13 0.72 -5.42
N LEU A 121 -6.32 0.68 -6.03
CA LEU A 121 -7.09 -0.56 -6.13
C LEU A 121 -6.31 -1.62 -6.91
N SER A 122 -5.74 -1.23 -8.05
CA SER A 122 -4.97 -2.14 -8.91
C SER A 122 -3.72 -2.65 -8.18
N PHE A 123 -3.05 -1.79 -7.41
CA PHE A 123 -1.96 -2.18 -6.52
C PHE A 123 -2.42 -3.18 -5.46
N GLY A 124 -3.50 -2.87 -4.71
CA GLY A 124 -4.05 -3.76 -3.68
C GLY A 124 -4.40 -5.15 -4.22
N ARG A 125 -5.04 -5.24 -5.38
CA ARG A 125 -5.34 -6.52 -6.06
C ARG A 125 -4.08 -7.27 -6.46
N THR A 126 -3.11 -6.56 -7.04
CA THR A 126 -1.85 -7.16 -7.48
C THR A 126 -1.07 -7.72 -6.29
N HIS A 127 -1.02 -6.96 -5.20
CA HIS A 127 -0.39 -7.37 -3.96
C HIS A 127 -1.13 -8.54 -3.31
N GLY A 128 -2.45 -8.49 -3.25
CA GLY A 128 -3.29 -9.59 -2.75
C GLY A 128 -3.08 -10.88 -3.53
N GLN A 129 -3.08 -10.83 -4.86
CA GLN A 129 -2.80 -12.00 -5.71
C GLN A 129 -1.39 -12.54 -5.47
N ALA A 130 -0.37 -11.68 -5.47
CA ALA A 130 1.00 -12.10 -5.20
C ALA A 130 1.15 -12.71 -3.81
N LEU A 131 0.43 -12.19 -2.80
CA LEU A 131 0.42 -12.73 -1.45
C LEU A 131 -0.19 -14.13 -1.40
N ARG A 132 -1.37 -14.30 -2.03
CA ARG A 132 -2.07 -15.59 -2.13
C ARG A 132 -1.24 -16.64 -2.84
N ASP A 133 -0.57 -16.25 -3.92
CA ASP A 133 0.17 -17.15 -4.78
C ASP A 133 1.62 -17.39 -4.27
N GLY A 134 1.99 -16.86 -3.09
CA GLY A 134 3.33 -17.02 -2.51
C GLY A 134 4.44 -16.28 -3.27
N ASN A 135 4.09 -15.30 -4.10
CA ASN A 135 5.00 -14.56 -4.97
C ASN A 135 5.43 -13.20 -4.39
N THR A 136 5.44 -13.08 -3.07
CA THR A 136 5.98 -11.91 -2.36
C THR A 136 7.43 -12.15 -1.93
N ASN A 137 8.10 -11.10 -1.44
CA ASN A 137 9.38 -11.23 -0.75
C ASN A 137 9.19 -11.67 0.72
N SER A 138 10.28 -11.78 1.49
CA SER A 138 10.21 -12.17 2.91
C SER A 138 9.49 -11.16 3.81
N GLN A 139 9.29 -9.93 3.35
CA GLN A 139 8.49 -8.91 4.03
C GLN A 139 7.02 -8.92 3.60
N GLN A 140 6.62 -9.92 2.80
CA GLN A 140 5.29 -10.04 2.21
C GLN A 140 4.93 -8.89 1.29
N GLU A 141 5.92 -8.17 0.78
CA GLU A 141 5.77 -7.11 -0.21
C GLU A 141 5.95 -7.65 -1.62
N LEU A 142 5.47 -6.90 -2.62
CA LEU A 142 5.78 -7.21 -4.01
C LEU A 142 7.29 -7.31 -4.21
N ARG A 143 7.73 -8.31 -4.99
CA ARG A 143 9.13 -8.41 -5.41
C ARG A 143 9.53 -7.18 -6.22
N PHE A 144 10.80 -6.79 -6.15
CA PHE A 144 11.29 -5.53 -6.69
C PHE A 144 10.86 -5.25 -8.14
N LEU A 145 11.02 -6.20 -9.06
CA LEU A 145 10.62 -6.02 -10.46
C LEU A 145 9.09 -5.86 -10.62
N HIS A 146 8.29 -6.59 -9.84
CA HIS A 146 6.84 -6.48 -9.86
C HIS A 146 6.38 -5.13 -9.31
N LEU A 147 6.99 -4.68 -8.20
CA LEU A 147 6.77 -3.36 -7.63
C LEU A 147 7.09 -2.26 -8.65
N LEU A 148 8.26 -2.30 -9.28
CA LEU A 148 8.62 -1.30 -10.28
C LEU A 148 7.67 -1.30 -11.49
N SER A 149 7.20 -2.47 -11.93
CA SER A 149 6.18 -2.56 -12.97
C SER A 149 4.89 -1.86 -12.57
N MET A 150 4.46 -1.99 -11.31
CA MET A 150 3.27 -1.31 -10.80
C MET A 150 3.48 0.20 -10.74
N LEU A 151 4.64 0.64 -10.27
CA LEU A 151 4.99 2.07 -10.22
C LEU A 151 5.07 2.71 -11.61
N GLY A 152 5.41 1.92 -12.65
CA GLY A 152 5.46 2.34 -14.04
C GLY A 152 4.12 2.32 -14.78
N ALA A 153 3.05 1.86 -14.15
CA ALA A 153 1.71 1.84 -14.75
C ALA A 153 1.10 3.25 -14.81
N PRO A 154 0.26 3.55 -15.83
CA PRO A 154 -0.50 4.80 -15.89
C PRO A 154 -1.31 5.04 -14.61
N GLY A 155 -1.44 6.31 -14.21
CA GLY A 155 -2.15 6.69 -12.99
C GLY A 155 -1.41 6.40 -11.68
N SER A 156 -0.19 5.84 -11.72
CA SER A 156 0.65 5.72 -10.54
C SER A 156 0.96 7.10 -9.96
N VAL A 157 0.67 7.25 -8.67
CA VAL A 157 1.02 8.44 -7.88
C VAL A 157 2.14 8.14 -6.89
N THR A 158 2.73 6.96 -6.95
CA THR A 158 3.68 6.47 -5.96
C THR A 158 5.10 6.48 -6.52
N TYR A 159 6.05 6.97 -5.74
CA TYR A 159 7.46 7.07 -6.15
C TYR A 159 8.38 6.66 -5.00
N ALA A 160 9.52 6.06 -5.34
CA ALA A 160 10.58 5.79 -4.37
C ALA A 160 11.10 7.11 -3.78
N ALA A 161 11.26 7.19 -2.46
CA ALA A 161 11.59 8.46 -1.79
C ALA A 161 13.04 8.94 -2.07
N ALA A 162 13.98 8.01 -2.26
CA ALA A 162 15.41 8.32 -2.38
C ALA A 162 15.87 8.61 -3.82
N ILE A 163 15.00 8.46 -4.83
CA ILE A 163 15.38 8.59 -6.23
C ILE A 163 14.67 9.82 -6.81
N PRO A 164 15.36 10.72 -7.53
CA PRO A 164 14.70 11.85 -8.18
C PRO A 164 13.56 11.41 -9.10
N ARG A 165 12.39 12.04 -9.01
CA ARG A 165 11.19 11.66 -9.77
C ARG A 165 11.42 11.63 -11.28
N VAL A 166 12.23 12.56 -11.79
CA VAL A 166 12.58 12.64 -13.22
C VAL A 166 13.34 11.39 -13.67
N VAL A 167 14.28 10.91 -12.86
CA VAL A 167 15.05 9.68 -13.12
C VAL A 167 14.13 8.46 -13.09
N GLN A 168 13.24 8.38 -12.11
CA GLN A 168 12.25 7.29 -12.04
C GLN A 168 11.40 7.26 -13.30
N ARG A 169 10.78 8.39 -13.67
CA ARG A 169 9.85 8.48 -14.81
C ARG A 169 10.51 8.26 -16.17
N ARG A 170 11.71 8.80 -16.39
CA ARG A 170 12.34 8.78 -17.72
C ARG A 170 13.21 7.55 -17.97
N ILE A 171 13.73 6.91 -16.92
CA ILE A 171 14.74 5.86 -17.05
C ILE A 171 14.27 4.58 -16.36
N LEU A 172 14.08 4.62 -15.04
CA LEU A 172 13.89 3.40 -14.26
C LEU A 172 12.57 2.69 -14.57
N LEU A 173 11.45 3.42 -14.55
CA LEU A 173 10.13 2.82 -14.71
C LEU A 173 9.94 2.24 -16.13
N PRO A 174 10.31 2.93 -17.24
CA PRO A 174 10.22 2.33 -18.57
C PRO A 174 11.07 1.05 -18.72
N LEU A 175 12.29 1.05 -18.18
CA LEU A 175 13.16 -0.12 -18.22
C LEU A 175 12.59 -1.27 -17.39
N ALA A 176 12.12 -0.95 -16.18
CA ALA A 176 11.57 -1.93 -15.27
C ALA A 176 10.29 -2.57 -15.79
N THR A 177 9.39 -1.80 -16.41
CA THR A 177 8.18 -2.35 -17.05
C THR A 177 8.53 -3.35 -18.16
N ARG A 178 9.57 -3.08 -18.97
CA ARG A 178 10.03 -4.01 -20.00
C ARG A 178 10.60 -5.30 -19.39
N LEU A 179 11.44 -5.19 -18.37
CA LEU A 179 12.02 -6.33 -17.67
C LEU A 179 10.95 -7.16 -16.95
N ALA A 180 10.04 -6.50 -16.24
CA ALA A 180 8.96 -7.15 -15.51
C ALA A 180 8.07 -8.00 -16.43
N ARG A 181 7.68 -7.47 -17.60
CA ARG A 181 6.94 -8.24 -18.62
C ARG A 181 7.71 -9.46 -19.10
N ARG A 182 9.03 -9.33 -19.33
CA ARG A 182 9.90 -10.47 -19.71
C ARG A 182 9.94 -11.56 -18.63
N HIS A 183 9.78 -11.17 -17.36
CA HIS A 183 9.72 -12.10 -16.22
C HIS A 183 8.28 -12.54 -15.86
N GLY A 184 7.30 -12.25 -16.71
CA GLY A 184 5.90 -12.68 -16.52
C GLY A 184 5.14 -11.88 -15.46
N TYR A 185 5.69 -10.78 -14.94
CA TYR A 185 4.96 -9.91 -14.04
C TYR A 185 3.99 -9.04 -14.82
N ALA A 186 2.74 -9.04 -14.36
CA ALA A 186 1.69 -8.14 -14.81
C ALA A 186 0.94 -7.59 -13.59
N PRO A 187 0.34 -6.40 -13.71
CA PRO A 187 -0.71 -5.98 -12.78
C PRO A 187 -1.83 -7.01 -12.77
N ALA A 188 -2.47 -7.21 -11.61
CA ALA A 188 -3.76 -7.86 -11.55
C ALA A 188 -4.74 -7.16 -12.51
N ALA A 189 -5.66 -7.93 -13.09
CA ALA A 189 -6.71 -7.36 -13.93
C ALA A 189 -7.47 -6.25 -13.15
N GLY A 190 -7.31 -5.01 -13.60
CA GLY A 190 -8.02 -3.84 -13.09
C GLY A 190 -9.30 -3.57 -13.88
N LEU A 191 -10.07 -2.57 -13.43
CA LEU A 191 -11.05 -1.91 -14.30
C LEU A 191 -10.29 -1.40 -15.54
N ARG A 192 -10.84 -1.70 -16.73
CA ARG A 192 -10.20 -1.65 -18.06
C ARG A 192 -9.35 -0.40 -18.34
N ALA A 193 -8.35 -0.54 -19.21
CA ALA A 193 -7.36 0.48 -19.59
C ALA A 193 -7.92 1.84 -20.07
N HIS A 194 -9.17 1.89 -20.55
CA HIS A 194 -9.80 3.11 -21.09
C HIS A 194 -10.17 4.16 -20.04
N ILE A 195 -9.98 3.89 -18.75
CA ILE A 195 -10.21 4.88 -17.68
C ILE A 195 -9.02 5.86 -17.55
N PHE A 196 -7.90 5.56 -18.19
CA PHE A 196 -6.66 6.35 -18.12
C PHE A 196 -6.32 7.07 -19.45
N GLU A 197 -7.22 7.05 -20.43
CA GLU A 197 -7.15 7.85 -21.67
C GLU A 197 -7.90 9.18 -21.52
#